data_AF-A0A7L5FAX6-F1
#
_entry.id   AF-A0A7L5FAX6-F1
#
_cell.length_a   1.000
_cell.length_b   1.000
_cell.length_c   1.000
_cell.angle_alpha   90.00
_cell.angle_beta   90.00
_cell.angle_gamma   90.00
#
_symmetry.space_group_name_H-M   'P 1'
#
loop_
_entity.id
_entity.type
_entity.pdbx_description
1 polymer ?
#
loop_
_entity_poly.entity_id
_entity_poly.type
_entity_poly.pdbx_seq_one_letter_code
_entity_poly.pdbx_strand_id
1 'polypeptide(L)'
;MNFLKFLGMLLLFAMVAIGAGFYTIDQGDTAYGHKLIGLSTLFIFFVIMPLFIWTRYKDKDLSKFNFNQKKKDDEDEDWDVDDKSRWN
;
A
#
# COMPACT_ATOMS: atom_id res chain seq x y z
N MET A 1 -15.85 11.79 -4.15
CA MET A 1 -15.49 10.50 -4.78
C MET A 1 -14.50 9.79 -3.87
N ASN A 2 -14.69 8.52 -3.54
CA ASN A 2 -13.73 7.79 -2.70
C ASN A 2 -12.38 7.83 -3.40
N PHE A 3 -11.34 8.30 -2.71
CA PHE A 3 -10.01 8.50 -3.30
C PHE A 3 -9.44 7.21 -3.90
N LEU A 4 -9.78 6.06 -3.30
CA LEU A 4 -9.48 4.74 -3.85
C LEU A 4 -10.15 4.46 -5.21
N LYS A 5 -11.39 4.94 -5.43
CA LYS A 5 -12.11 4.84 -6.72
C LYS A 5 -11.47 5.73 -7.78
N PHE A 6 -11.01 6.93 -7.39
CA PHE A 6 -10.28 7.83 -8.28
C PHE A 6 -8.96 7.20 -8.74
N LEU A 7 -8.21 6.60 -7.82
CA LEU A 7 -6.95 5.92 -8.15
C LEU A 7 -7.17 4.69 -9.05
N GLY A 8 -8.22 3.92 -8.79
CA GLY A 8 -8.60 2.80 -9.68
C GLY A 8 -8.94 3.26 -11.11
N MET A 9 -9.62 4.40 -11.25
CA MET A 9 -9.91 4.97 -12.57
C MET A 9 -8.64 5.45 -13.29
N LEU A 10 -7.69 6.02 -12.55
CA LEU A 10 -6.40 6.48 -13.08
C LEU A 10 -5.52 5.30 -13.51
N LEU A 11 -5.54 4.17 -12.79
CA LEU A 11 -4.92 2.92 -13.21
C LEU A 11 -5.54 2.38 -14.51
N LEU A 12 -6.87 2.40 -14.62
CA LEU A 12 -7.58 1.94 -15.81
C LEU A 12 -7.18 2.79 -17.04
N PHE A 13 -7.10 4.12 -16.88
CA PHE A 13 -6.62 5.01 -17.92
C PHE A 13 -5.19 4.70 -18.36
N ALA A 14 -4.28 4.41 -17.42
CA ALA A 14 -2.92 4.00 -17.75
C ALA A 14 -2.87 2.67 -18.51
N MET A 15 -3.76 1.73 -18.21
CA MET A 15 -3.89 0.47 -18.95
C MET A 15 -4.34 0.69 -20.40
N VAL A 16 -5.28 1.61 -20.61
CA VAL A 16 -5.74 2.02 -21.95
C VAL A 16 -4.61 2.73 -22.72
N ALA A 17 -3.83 3.58 -22.05
CA ALA A 17 -2.68 4.26 -22.67
C ALA A 17 -1.60 3.28 -23.13
N ILE A 18 -1.33 2.22 -22.36
CA ILE A 18 -0.43 1.14 -22.77
C ILE A 18 -1.00 0.40 -24.00
N GLY A 19 -2.29 0.07 -23.99
CA GLY A 19 -2.98 -0.55 -25.13
C GLY A 19 -2.94 0.32 -26.40
N ALA A 20 -3.14 1.63 -26.27
CA ALA A 20 -3.00 2.58 -27.37
C ALA A 20 -1.55 2.66 -27.89
N GLY A 21 -0.56 2.54 -26.99
CA GLY A 21 0.84 2.43 -27.36
C GLY A 21 1.11 1.21 -28.24
N PHE A 22 0.57 0.03 -27.88
CA PHE A 22 0.67 -1.16 -28.72
C PHE A 22 0.00 -1.00 -30.09
N TYR A 23 -1.17 -0.35 -30.13
CA TYR A 23 -1.84 -0.05 -31.39
C TYR A 23 -1.02 0.91 -32.29
N THR A 24 -0.29 1.85 -31.68
CA THR A 24 0.56 2.80 -32.42
C THR A 24 1.82 2.12 -33.00
N ILE A 25 2.34 1.09 -32.33
CA ILE A 25 3.43 0.25 -32.86
C ILE A 25 2.99 -0.45 -34.15
N ASP A 26 1.75 -0.96 -34.17
CA ASP A 26 1.18 -1.68 -35.32
C ASP A 26 0.94 -0.77 -36.54
N GLN A 27 0.72 0.53 -36.31
CA GLN A 27 0.56 1.54 -37.39
C GLN A 27 1.88 1.97 -38.05
N GLY A 28 3.03 1.45 -37.61
CA GLY A 28 4.32 1.66 -38.26
C GLY A 28 5.24 2.69 -37.59
N ASP A 29 4.79 3.38 -36.54
CA ASP A 29 5.66 4.22 -35.69
C ASP A 29 6.04 3.48 -34.39
N THR A 30 6.89 2.47 -34.57
CA THR A 30 7.39 1.61 -33.50
C THR A 30 8.18 2.39 -32.45
N ALA A 31 8.94 3.41 -32.87
CA ALA A 31 9.75 4.23 -31.97
C ALA A 31 8.89 5.09 -31.04
N TYR A 32 7.81 5.68 -31.55
CA TYR A 32 6.88 6.45 -30.74
C TYR A 32 6.06 5.54 -29.81
N GLY A 33 5.60 4.39 -30.31
CA GLY A 33 4.84 3.43 -29.51
C GLY A 33 5.61 2.88 -28.30
N HIS A 34 6.88 2.50 -28.48
CA HIS A 34 7.72 2.06 -27.35
C HIS A 34 7.94 3.16 -26.31
N LYS A 35 8.14 4.41 -26.74
CA LYS A 35 8.26 5.56 -25.82
C LYS A 35 6.97 5.79 -25.04
N LEU A 36 5.82 5.68 -25.69
CA LEU A 36 4.51 5.89 -25.06
C LEU A 36 4.22 4.83 -23.99
N ILE A 37 4.52 3.55 -24.29
CA ILE A 37 4.38 2.44 -23.34
C ILE A 37 5.34 2.66 -22.17
N GLY A 38 6.62 2.93 -22.46
CA GLY A 38 7.63 3.18 -21.43
C GLY A 38 7.26 4.34 -20.50
N LEU A 39 6.79 5.45 -21.06
CA LEU A 39 6.34 6.61 -20.30
C LEU A 39 5.10 6.30 -19.45
N SER A 40 4.13 5.58 -20.01
CA SER A 40 2.91 5.19 -19.29
C SER A 40 3.23 4.24 -18.14
N THR A 41 4.10 3.25 -18.36
CA THR A 41 4.58 2.35 -17.29
C THR A 41 5.34 3.15 -16.23
N LEU A 42 6.24 4.05 -16.62
CA LEU A 42 6.98 4.88 -15.68
C LEU A 42 6.03 5.72 -14.81
N PHE A 43 4.98 6.29 -15.40
CA PHE A 43 3.96 7.02 -14.68
C PHE A 43 3.22 6.15 -13.66
N ILE A 44 2.90 4.89 -13.98
CA ILE A 44 2.31 3.95 -13.03
C ILE A 44 3.24 3.73 -11.83
N PHE A 45 4.52 3.49 -12.07
CA PHE A 45 5.48 3.21 -11.00
C PHE A 45 5.78 4.44 -10.14
N PHE A 46 5.94 5.62 -10.73
CA PHE A 46 6.34 6.82 -10.00
C PHE A 46 5.18 7.64 -9.44
N VAL A 47 3.99 7.54 -10.02
CA VAL A 47 2.83 8.33 -9.57
C VAL A 47 1.80 7.44 -8.90
N ILE A 48 1.35 6.38 -9.58
CA ILE A 48 0.28 5.53 -9.04
C ILE A 48 0.74 4.78 -7.80
N MET A 49 1.96 4.23 -7.80
CA MET A 49 2.46 3.44 -6.68
C MET A 49 2.63 4.27 -5.39
N PRO A 50 3.32 5.42 -5.37
CA PRO A 50 3.46 6.21 -4.15
C PRO A 50 2.12 6.79 -3.70
N LEU A 51 1.27 7.18 -4.66
CA LEU A 51 -0.06 7.70 -4.35
C LEU A 51 -0.93 6.60 -3.73
N PHE A 52 -0.87 5.36 -4.23
CA PHE A 52 -1.55 4.20 -3.64
C PHE A 52 -1.20 4.01 -2.17
N ILE A 53 0.09 4.03 -1.85
CA ILE A 53 0.60 3.93 -0.48
C ILE A 53 0.02 5.08 0.35
N TRP A 54 0.11 6.33 -0.12
CA TRP A 54 -0.44 7.47 0.61
C TRP A 54 -1.95 7.33 0.90
N THR A 55 -2.74 6.85 -0.08
CA THR A 55 -4.18 6.59 0.11
C THR A 55 -4.44 5.59 1.23
N ARG A 56 -3.59 4.57 1.34
CA ARG A 56 -3.76 3.43 2.24
C ARG A 56 -3.40 3.78 3.67
N TYR A 57 -2.37 4.62 3.85
CA TYR A 57 -1.85 4.99 5.16
C TYR A 57 -2.52 6.24 5.75
N LYS A 58 -3.18 7.07 4.94
CA LYS A 58 -3.90 8.28 5.39
C LYS A 58 -4.98 8.00 6.45
N ASP A 59 -5.64 6.85 6.39
CA ASP A 59 -6.69 6.44 7.34
C ASP A 59 -6.20 5.47 8.44
N LYS A 60 -4.89 5.21 8.52
CA LYS A 60 -4.32 4.31 9.53
C LYS A 60 -3.47 5.08 10.52
N ASP A 61 -3.78 4.88 11.79
CA ASP A 61 -3.08 5.47 12.92
C ASP A 61 -1.67 4.84 13.03
N LEU A 62 -0.69 5.46 12.39
CA LEU A 62 0.72 5.07 12.42
C LEU A 62 1.28 5.02 13.85
N SER A 63 0.62 5.70 14.80
CA SER A 63 1.00 5.73 16.21
C SER A 63 0.93 4.36 16.89
N LYS A 64 0.07 3.44 16.42
CA LYS A 64 -0.04 2.06 16.96
C LYS A 64 1.07 1.12 16.47
N PHE A 65 1.83 1.52 15.45
CA PHE A 65 2.97 0.78 14.93
C PHE A 65 4.32 1.26 15.52
N ASN A 66 4.31 2.38 16.27
CA ASN A 66 5.48 2.75 17.05
C ASN A 66 5.65 1.75 18.20
N PHE A 67 6.83 1.11 18.24
CA PHE A 67 7.29 0.28 19.34
C PHE A 67 7.61 1.13 20.59
N ASN A 68 6.75 2.09 20.94
CA ASN A 68 6.69 2.58 22.31
C ASN A 68 5.73 1.65 23.05
N GLN A 69 6.15 0.39 23.16
CA GLN A 69 5.72 -0.50 24.22
C GLN A 69 6.12 0.21 25.51
N LYS A 70 5.20 1.03 26.03
CA LYS A 70 5.25 1.46 27.42
C LYS A 70 5.34 0.16 28.19
N LYS A 71 6.53 -0.16 28.69
CA LYS A 71 6.81 -1.25 29.61
C LYS A 71 5.63 -1.32 30.57
N LYS A 72 4.81 -2.35 30.40
CA LYS A 72 3.87 -2.80 31.40
C LYS A 72 4.52 -4.07 31.94
N ASP A 73 5.65 -3.87 32.60
CA ASP A 73 6.34 -4.91 33.35
C ASP A 73 6.03 -4.69 34.84
N ASP A 74 4.79 -4.26 35.16
CA ASP A 74 4.35 -3.94 36.53
C ASP A 74 3.08 -4.73 36.90
N GLU A 75 2.96 -5.97 36.42
CA GLU A 75 2.11 -6.96 37.09
C GLU A 75 2.98 -8.20 37.29
N ASP A 76 3.93 -8.03 38.22
CA ASP A 76 4.47 -9.12 39.00
C ASP A 76 3.27 -9.85 39.63
N GLU A 77 2.74 -10.86 38.93
CA GLU A 77 2.03 -11.95 39.58
C GLU A 77 3.04 -12.62 40.51
N ASP A 78 3.12 -12.11 41.74
CA ASP A 78 3.78 -12.77 42.86
C ASP A 78 3.10 -14.13 43.02
N TRP A 79 3.72 -15.13 42.39
CA TRP A 79 3.29 -16.51 42.48
C TRP A 79 3.55 -16.98 43.91
N ASP A 80 2.61 -16.69 44.80
CA ASP A 80 2.69 -17.06 46.20
C ASP A 80 2.59 -18.59 46.31
N VAL A 81 3.77 -19.23 46.38
CA VAL A 81 3.98 -20.69 46.35
C VAL A 81 3.22 -21.41 47.47
N ASP A 82 2.80 -20.68 48.51
CA ASP A 82 2.23 -21.20 49.74
C ASP A 82 0.70 -21.10 49.84
N ASP A 83 -0.03 -20.85 48.74
CA ASP A 83 -1.50 -20.89 48.77
C ASP A 83 -2.05 -22.34 48.87
N LYS A 84 -2.07 -22.82 50.12
CA LYS A 84 -2.54 -24.15 50.54
C LYS A 84 -4.07 -24.29 50.50
N SER A 85 -4.82 -23.23 50.15
CA SER A 85 -6.28 -23.23 50.14
C SER A 85 -6.91 -24.01 48.98
N ARG A 86 -6.13 -24.37 47.95
CA ARG A 86 -6.59 -25.16 46.79
C ARG A 86 -6.77 -26.66 47.03
N TRP A 87 -6.38 -27.16 48.20
CA TRP A 87 -6.37 -28.60 48.53
C TRP A 87 -7.40 -28.99 49.61
N ASN A 88 -8.33 -28.10 49.97
CA ASN A 88 -9.46 -28.39 50.84
C ASN A 88 -10.78 -28.04 50.16
#